data_AF-A0A4V1T3B6-F1
#
_entry.id   AF-A0A4V1T3B6-F1
#
_cell.length_a   1.000
_cell.length_b   1.000
_cell.length_c   1.000
_cell.angle_alpha   90.00
_cell.angle_beta   90.00
_cell.angle_gamma   90.00
#
_symmetry.space_group_name_H-M   'P 1'
#
loop_
_entity.id
_entity.type
_entity.pdbx_description
1 polymer ?
#
loop_
_entity_poly.entity_id
_entity_poly.type
_entity_poly.pdbx_seq_one_letter_code
_entity_poly.pdbx_strand_id
1 'polypeptide(L)'
;MVTTSISHRDLKGLNSLANIDINQKHIYKNTSAISSEIIKYENEFKKPYVIGEYGFEWDWSKNFNDFSEGMDSDFKRGMWYGLFSPTPILPMSWWWEYFDNRGTDAYFNKIKTVSDQMLAAGKGDFKIITVDSSIPNIKTYGVQCGNKVFVYAYNPENTAQKVDFTIEGNLKSNFEVLAYDCESGIYKNVSFVSKAAVKQKISGWNQAKKSDVVFIFNAALK
;
A
#
# COMPACT_ATOMS: atom_id res chain seq x y z
N MET A 1 11.52 -17.72 14.63
CA MET A 1 10.36 -17.03 14.07
C MET A 1 9.33 -18.08 13.71
N VAL A 2 8.21 -18.12 14.43
CA VAL A 2 7.09 -19.03 14.27
C VAL A 2 5.84 -18.21 14.00
N THR A 3 4.99 -18.67 13.09
CA THR A 3 3.81 -17.93 12.62
C THR A 3 2.56 -18.78 12.62
N THR A 4 1.38 -18.14 12.69
CA THR A 4 0.09 -18.80 12.38
C THR A 4 -0.05 -19.03 10.87
N SER A 5 -1.13 -19.64 10.39
CA SER A 5 -1.59 -19.54 8.99
C SER A 5 -3.04 -19.96 8.93
N ILE A 6 -3.95 -19.00 8.76
CA ILE A 6 -5.39 -19.29 8.77
C ILE A 6 -6.11 -18.59 7.63
N SER A 7 -7.09 -19.28 7.05
CA SER A 7 -7.95 -18.71 6.03
C SER A 7 -9.29 -18.27 6.62
N HIS A 8 -9.76 -17.08 6.20
CA HIS A 8 -11.09 -16.52 6.42
C HIS A 8 -11.53 -16.24 7.87
N ARG A 9 -11.58 -17.25 8.75
CA ARG A 9 -12.21 -17.15 10.07
C ARG A 9 -11.16 -17.11 11.18
N ASP A 10 -11.29 -16.13 12.07
CA ASP A 10 -10.51 -16.09 13.30
C ASP A 10 -10.81 -17.29 14.20
N LEU A 11 -9.74 -17.80 14.79
CA LEU A 11 -9.81 -18.80 15.85
C LEU A 11 -9.52 -18.12 17.18
N LYS A 12 -10.45 -18.26 18.13
CA LYS A 12 -10.33 -17.64 19.46
C LYS A 12 -9.01 -18.05 20.12
N GLY A 13 -8.23 -17.05 20.54
CA GLY A 13 -6.96 -17.24 21.24
C GLY A 13 -5.74 -17.51 20.34
N LEU A 14 -5.94 -17.77 19.04
CA LEU A 14 -4.84 -18.07 18.12
C LEU A 14 -3.81 -16.93 18.04
N ASN A 15 -4.28 -15.70 17.84
CA ASN A 15 -3.40 -14.53 17.72
C ASN A 15 -2.69 -14.15 19.04
N SER A 16 -3.12 -14.75 20.17
CA SER A 16 -2.57 -14.50 21.51
C SER A 16 -1.59 -15.58 21.98
N LEU A 17 -1.33 -16.63 21.19
CA LEU A 17 -0.43 -17.73 21.58
C LEU A 17 0.98 -17.23 21.90
N ALA A 18 1.48 -17.44 23.12
CA ALA A 18 2.73 -16.81 23.59
C ALA A 18 3.97 -17.14 22.74
N ASN A 19 4.02 -18.35 22.16
CA ASN A 19 5.17 -18.84 21.40
C ASN A 19 5.05 -18.61 19.88
N ILE A 20 4.08 -17.80 19.45
CA ILE A 20 3.95 -17.35 18.06
C ILE A 20 4.49 -15.93 17.97
N ASP A 21 5.48 -15.73 17.11
CA ASP A 21 6.19 -14.45 16.95
C ASP A 21 5.41 -13.48 16.05
N ILE A 22 4.78 -14.01 14.98
CA ILE A 22 4.06 -13.25 13.96
C ILE A 22 2.70 -13.90 13.73
N ASN A 23 1.66 -13.10 13.55
CA ASN A 23 0.34 -13.60 13.16
C ASN A 23 0.14 -13.38 11.67
N GLN A 24 -0.48 -14.34 10.98
CA GLN A 24 -0.93 -14.16 9.61
C GLN A 24 -2.31 -14.75 9.34
N LYS A 25 -2.99 -14.16 8.35
CA LYS A 25 -4.22 -14.69 7.76
C LYS A 25 -4.28 -14.52 6.25
N HIS A 26 -5.20 -15.24 5.63
CA HIS A 26 -5.48 -15.18 4.20
C HIS A 26 -6.80 -14.45 3.98
N ILE A 27 -6.83 -13.46 3.08
CA ILE A 27 -8.03 -12.69 2.71
C ILE A 27 -8.26 -12.69 1.21
N TYR A 28 -9.26 -13.45 0.81
CA TYR A 28 -9.71 -13.52 -0.58
C TYR A 28 -10.94 -12.66 -0.81
N LYS A 29 -11.06 -12.09 -2.01
CA LYS A 29 -12.17 -11.22 -2.44
C LYS A 29 -12.35 -9.95 -1.59
N ASN A 30 -11.31 -9.55 -0.85
CA ASN A 30 -11.37 -8.41 0.07
C ASN A 30 -10.02 -7.68 0.18
N THR A 31 -9.35 -7.47 -0.96
CA THR A 31 -8.03 -6.81 -1.05
C THR A 31 -8.02 -5.44 -0.36
N SER A 32 -9.12 -4.69 -0.39
CA SER A 32 -9.26 -3.39 0.29
C SER A 32 -9.14 -3.44 1.82
N ALA A 33 -9.29 -4.61 2.44
CA ALA A 33 -9.19 -4.77 3.88
C ALA A 33 -7.74 -4.98 4.37
N ILE A 34 -6.77 -5.25 3.49
CA ILE A 34 -5.37 -5.57 3.84
C ILE A 34 -4.84 -4.61 4.91
N SER A 35 -4.83 -3.30 4.62
CA SER A 35 -4.23 -2.31 5.53
C SER A 35 -4.99 -2.19 6.85
N SER A 36 -6.32 -2.12 6.80
CA SER A 36 -7.14 -1.99 8.01
C SER A 36 -7.03 -3.21 8.92
N GLU A 37 -6.91 -4.40 8.35
CA GLU A 37 -6.79 -5.64 9.11
C GLU A 37 -5.41 -5.77 9.76
N ILE A 38 -4.33 -5.44 9.05
CA ILE A 38 -2.99 -5.38 9.65
C ILE A 38 -2.97 -4.43 10.85
N ILE A 39 -3.42 -3.19 10.65
CA ILE A 39 -3.44 -2.16 11.70
C ILE A 39 -4.30 -2.60 12.89
N LYS A 40 -5.48 -3.16 12.64
CA LYS A 40 -6.38 -3.63 13.71
C LYS A 40 -5.71 -4.70 14.56
N TYR A 41 -5.17 -5.75 13.94
CA TYR A 41 -4.66 -6.91 14.68
C TYR A 41 -3.32 -6.63 15.36
N GLU A 42 -2.46 -5.82 14.75
CA GLU A 42 -1.24 -5.38 15.42
C GLU A 42 -1.58 -4.57 16.67
N ASN A 43 -2.58 -3.67 16.58
CA ASN A 43 -3.04 -2.91 17.73
C ASN A 43 -3.71 -3.77 18.81
N GLU A 44 -4.48 -4.78 18.43
CA GLU A 44 -5.20 -5.65 19.36
C GLU A 44 -4.26 -6.64 20.06
N PHE A 45 -3.37 -7.30 19.31
CA PHE A 45 -2.55 -8.41 19.80
C PHE A 45 -1.11 -8.02 20.14
N LYS A 46 -0.68 -6.81 19.77
CA LYS A 46 0.69 -6.30 20.00
C LYS A 46 1.76 -7.22 19.40
N LYS A 47 1.46 -7.79 18.24
CA LYS A 47 2.36 -8.64 17.45
C LYS A 47 2.33 -8.21 15.99
N PRO A 48 3.45 -8.33 15.26
CA PRO A 48 3.45 -8.11 13.83
C PRO A 48 2.38 -8.97 13.15
N TYR A 49 1.70 -8.38 12.17
CA TYR A 49 0.60 -9.02 11.46
C TYR A 49 0.84 -9.00 9.96
N VAL A 50 0.66 -10.15 9.31
CA VAL A 50 0.90 -10.33 7.88
C VAL A 50 -0.37 -10.83 7.21
N ILE A 51 -0.67 -10.29 6.04
CA ILE A 51 -1.62 -10.93 5.13
C ILE A 51 -0.83 -11.95 4.33
N GLY A 52 -0.85 -13.20 4.77
CA GLY A 52 -0.04 -14.28 4.19
C GLY A 52 -0.43 -14.59 2.76
N GLU A 53 -1.73 -14.51 2.46
CA GLU A 53 -2.27 -14.68 1.11
C GLU A 53 -3.43 -13.69 0.89
N TYR A 54 -3.54 -13.17 -0.33
CA TYR A 54 -4.74 -12.47 -0.79
C TYR A 54 -5.01 -12.80 -2.26
N GLY A 55 -6.19 -12.43 -2.76
CA GLY A 55 -6.47 -12.58 -4.18
C GLY A 55 -7.89 -12.18 -4.55
N PHE A 56 -8.09 -11.84 -5.81
CA PHE A 56 -9.40 -11.48 -6.37
C PHE A 56 -10.39 -12.64 -6.31
N GLU A 57 -9.91 -13.85 -6.57
CA GLU A 57 -10.68 -15.09 -6.52
C GLU A 57 -9.77 -16.25 -6.09
N TRP A 58 -10.31 -17.15 -5.28
CA TRP A 58 -9.61 -18.33 -4.75
C TRP A 58 -10.20 -19.63 -5.27
N ASP A 59 -11.42 -19.59 -5.82
CA ASP A 59 -12.13 -20.77 -6.29
C ASP A 59 -11.60 -21.23 -7.65
N TRP A 60 -10.73 -22.25 -7.62
CA TRP A 60 -10.10 -22.86 -8.79
C TRP A 60 -11.08 -23.51 -9.77
N SER A 61 -12.34 -23.73 -9.37
CA SER A 61 -13.36 -24.25 -10.29
C SER A 61 -13.80 -23.22 -11.33
N LYS A 62 -13.44 -21.94 -11.16
CA LYS A 62 -13.75 -20.86 -12.09
C LYS A 62 -12.63 -20.66 -13.11
N ASN A 63 -13.02 -20.23 -14.30
CA ASN A 63 -12.04 -19.79 -15.30
C ASN A 63 -11.59 -18.35 -15.01
N PHE A 64 -10.37 -18.18 -14.50
CA PHE A 64 -9.82 -16.86 -14.16
C PHE A 64 -9.68 -15.92 -15.36
N ASN A 65 -9.64 -16.46 -16.58
CA ASN A 65 -9.58 -15.63 -17.78
C ASN A 65 -10.85 -14.81 -18.00
N ASP A 66 -12.00 -15.26 -17.47
CA ASP A 66 -13.28 -14.56 -17.59
C ASP A 66 -13.27 -13.23 -16.79
N PHE A 67 -12.31 -13.05 -15.88
CA PHE A 67 -12.17 -11.86 -15.03
C PHE A 67 -10.70 -11.47 -14.81
N SER A 68 -9.87 -11.68 -15.83
CA SER A 68 -8.42 -11.45 -15.78
C SER A 68 -8.02 -10.01 -15.40
N GLU A 69 -8.76 -9.00 -15.87
CA GLU A 69 -8.53 -7.60 -15.46
C GLU A 69 -8.70 -7.39 -13.95
N GLY A 70 -9.67 -8.08 -13.35
CA GLY A 70 -9.91 -8.06 -11.92
C GLY A 70 -8.76 -8.71 -11.15
N MET A 71 -8.30 -9.87 -11.63
CA MET A 71 -7.14 -10.59 -11.08
C MET A 71 -5.88 -9.71 -11.09
N ASP A 72 -5.53 -9.14 -12.25
CA ASP A 72 -4.33 -8.32 -12.41
C ASP A 72 -4.43 -7.03 -11.59
N SER A 73 -5.61 -6.40 -11.54
CA SER A 73 -5.81 -5.19 -10.72
C SER A 73 -5.67 -5.44 -9.23
N ASP A 74 -6.21 -6.55 -8.72
CA ASP A 74 -6.10 -6.90 -7.30
C ASP A 74 -4.67 -7.31 -6.94
N PHE A 75 -4.01 -8.10 -7.79
CA PHE A 75 -2.60 -8.45 -7.64
C PHE A 75 -1.76 -7.20 -7.40
N LYS A 76 -1.89 -6.19 -8.27
CA LYS A 76 -1.14 -4.92 -8.14
C LYS A 76 -1.52 -4.15 -6.87
N ARG A 77 -2.81 -3.99 -6.60
CA ARG A 77 -3.30 -3.18 -5.47
C ARG A 77 -2.93 -3.76 -4.11
N GLY A 78 -3.00 -5.07 -3.94
CA GLY A 78 -2.67 -5.70 -2.66
C GLY A 78 -1.22 -5.49 -2.25
N MET A 79 -0.30 -5.46 -3.22
CA MET A 79 1.11 -5.13 -2.96
C MET A 79 1.28 -3.70 -2.46
N TRP A 80 0.59 -2.73 -3.07
CA TRP A 80 0.65 -1.34 -2.62
C TRP A 80 0.02 -1.16 -1.23
N TYR A 81 -1.14 -1.78 -0.97
CA TYR A 81 -1.76 -1.73 0.34
C TYR A 81 -0.87 -2.35 1.41
N GLY A 82 -0.21 -3.47 1.10
CA GLY A 82 0.80 -4.08 1.95
C GLY A 82 2.00 -3.17 2.21
N LEU A 83 2.57 -2.56 1.18
CA LEU A 83 3.75 -1.70 1.29
C LEU A 83 3.51 -0.47 2.17
N PHE A 84 2.29 0.05 2.17
CA PHE A 84 1.87 1.18 3.00
C PHE A 84 1.21 0.76 4.32
N SER A 85 1.39 -0.49 4.74
CA SER A 85 0.95 -1.02 6.02
C SER A 85 2.14 -1.40 6.90
N PRO A 86 2.00 -1.41 8.24
CA PRO A 86 3.06 -1.79 9.17
C PRO A 86 3.24 -3.32 9.23
N THR A 87 3.47 -3.96 8.08
CA THR A 87 3.71 -5.40 7.97
C THR A 87 5.20 -5.70 7.76
N PRO A 88 5.75 -6.74 8.41
CA PRO A 88 7.15 -7.12 8.21
C PRO A 88 7.41 -7.78 6.85
N ILE A 89 6.36 -8.29 6.19
CA ILE A 89 6.43 -8.99 4.90
C ILE A 89 5.28 -8.48 4.02
N LEU A 90 5.56 -8.19 2.75
CA LEU A 90 4.50 -7.80 1.81
C LEU A 90 3.53 -8.97 1.59
N PRO A 91 2.22 -8.70 1.44
CA PRO A 91 1.25 -9.74 1.17
C PRO A 91 1.59 -10.51 -0.10
N MET A 92 1.38 -11.83 -0.09
CA MET A 92 1.53 -12.65 -1.28
C MET A 92 0.18 -12.79 -1.98
N SER A 93 0.13 -12.55 -3.29
CA SER A 93 -1.06 -12.87 -4.07
C SER A 93 -1.12 -14.37 -4.34
N TRP A 94 -2.29 -14.99 -4.18
CA TRP A 94 -2.52 -16.37 -4.56
C TRP A 94 -2.81 -16.51 -6.06
N TRP A 95 -2.49 -17.70 -6.59
CA TRP A 95 -2.35 -18.06 -8.01
C TRP A 95 -1.10 -17.47 -8.68
N TRP A 96 0.07 -17.58 -8.04
CA TRP A 96 1.32 -17.02 -8.58
C TRP A 96 1.66 -17.57 -9.97
N GLU A 97 1.34 -18.84 -10.26
CA GLU A 97 1.52 -19.46 -11.57
C GLU A 97 0.66 -18.78 -12.65
N TYR A 98 -0.53 -18.30 -12.29
CA TYR A 98 -1.41 -17.58 -13.21
C TYR A 98 -0.79 -16.22 -13.60
N PHE A 99 -0.20 -15.51 -12.64
CA PHE A 99 0.41 -14.21 -12.89
C PHE A 99 1.74 -14.31 -13.63
N ASP A 100 2.55 -15.32 -13.32
CA ASP A 100 3.79 -15.64 -14.04
C ASP A 100 3.51 -15.94 -15.52
N ASN A 101 2.54 -16.81 -15.81
CA ASN A 101 2.12 -17.12 -17.18
C ASN A 101 1.63 -15.90 -17.99
N ARG A 102 1.19 -14.83 -17.31
CA ARG A 102 0.74 -13.59 -17.92
C ARG A 102 1.82 -12.49 -17.94
N GLY A 103 2.95 -12.72 -17.29
CA GLY A 103 3.99 -11.71 -17.07
C GLY A 103 3.56 -10.57 -16.13
N THR A 104 2.48 -10.76 -15.36
CA THR A 104 2.01 -9.76 -14.38
C THR A 104 2.96 -9.66 -13.19
N ASP A 105 3.68 -10.73 -12.88
CA ASP A 105 4.73 -10.81 -11.84
C ASP A 105 5.85 -9.77 -12.05
N ALA A 106 6.18 -9.40 -13.30
CA ALA A 106 7.14 -8.34 -13.61
C ALA A 106 6.77 -6.98 -12.98
N TYR A 107 5.51 -6.79 -12.59
CA TYR A 107 5.05 -5.61 -11.86
C TYR A 107 5.71 -5.46 -10.48
N PHE A 108 6.25 -6.53 -9.89
CA PHE A 108 7.02 -6.45 -8.63
C PHE A 108 8.17 -5.46 -8.71
N ASN A 109 8.77 -5.25 -9.89
CA ASN A 109 9.81 -4.24 -10.08
C ASN A 109 9.33 -2.83 -9.73
N LYS A 110 8.05 -2.50 -10.00
CA LYS A 110 7.47 -1.19 -9.70
C LYS A 110 7.25 -0.99 -8.21
N ILE A 111 6.85 -2.06 -7.51
CA ILE A 111 6.74 -2.09 -6.05
C ILE A 111 8.13 -1.93 -5.42
N LYS A 112 9.10 -2.71 -5.91
CA LYS A 112 10.48 -2.72 -5.43
C LYS A 112 11.12 -1.34 -5.53
N THR A 113 10.91 -0.59 -6.61
CA THR A 113 11.41 0.78 -6.77
C THR A 113 11.04 1.70 -5.59
N VAL A 114 9.81 1.61 -5.08
CA VAL A 114 9.36 2.41 -3.94
C VAL A 114 9.81 1.77 -2.62
N SER A 115 9.68 0.44 -2.49
CA SER A 115 10.09 -0.31 -1.30
C SER A 115 11.56 -0.11 -0.94
N ASP A 116 12.46 -0.18 -1.93
CA ASP A 116 13.90 0.04 -1.73
C ASP A 116 14.19 1.45 -1.22
N GLN A 117 13.46 2.46 -1.69
CA GLN A 117 13.60 3.83 -1.20
C GLN A 117 13.08 3.98 0.23
N MET A 118 11.96 3.34 0.56
CA MET A 118 11.42 3.32 1.91
C MET A 118 12.39 2.63 2.87
N LEU A 119 12.94 1.47 2.50
CA LEU A 119 13.94 0.74 3.28
C LEU A 119 15.24 1.53 3.46
N ALA A 120 15.75 2.16 2.38
CA ALA A 120 16.95 2.98 2.47
C ALA A 120 16.77 4.18 3.42
N ALA A 121 15.58 4.80 3.43
CA ALA A 121 15.29 5.96 4.26
C ALA A 121 14.94 5.61 5.71
N GLY A 122 14.14 4.55 5.92
CA GLY A 122 13.62 4.15 7.24
C GLY A 122 14.43 3.07 7.94
N LYS A 123 15.27 2.31 7.22
CA LYS A 123 16.01 1.15 7.76
C LYS A 123 15.13 0.12 8.49
N GLY A 124 13.92 -0.08 7.98
CA GLY A 124 12.91 -0.95 8.57
C GLY A 124 11.95 -0.27 9.56
N ASP A 125 12.15 1.02 9.86
CA ASP A 125 11.19 1.82 10.64
C ASP A 125 10.19 2.53 9.72
N PHE A 126 8.91 2.18 9.86
CA PHE A 126 7.79 2.64 9.04
C PHE A 126 6.71 3.25 9.93
N LYS A 127 6.69 4.57 10.02
CA LYS A 127 5.70 5.28 10.83
C LYS A 127 4.49 5.66 9.99
N ILE A 128 3.32 5.10 10.30
CA ILE A 128 2.06 5.49 9.65
C ILE A 128 1.75 6.96 9.97
N ILE A 129 1.32 7.70 8.95
CA ILE A 129 0.90 9.09 9.06
C ILE A 129 -0.48 9.30 8.40
N THR A 130 -1.19 10.32 8.85
CA THR A 130 -2.51 10.67 8.31
C THR A 130 -2.36 11.36 6.96
N VAL A 131 -3.17 10.92 6.00
CA VAL A 131 -3.35 11.58 4.71
C VAL A 131 -4.85 11.71 4.48
N ASP A 132 -5.31 12.92 4.24
CA ASP A 132 -6.70 13.20 3.88
C ASP A 132 -6.77 13.58 2.40
N SER A 133 -7.80 13.07 1.72
CA SER A 133 -8.18 13.49 0.36
C SER A 133 -9.40 14.40 0.43
N SER A 134 -9.45 15.43 -0.41
CA SER A 134 -10.65 16.26 -0.59
C SER A 134 -11.83 15.50 -1.21
N ILE A 135 -11.57 14.34 -1.82
CA ILE A 135 -12.57 13.46 -2.43
C ILE A 135 -12.66 12.15 -1.60
N PRO A 136 -13.82 11.83 -0.99
CA PRO A 136 -13.94 10.72 -0.03
C PRO A 136 -13.59 9.33 -0.57
N ASN A 137 -13.80 9.08 -1.86
CA ASN A 137 -13.59 7.76 -2.46
C ASN A 137 -12.14 7.48 -2.85
N ILE A 138 -11.25 8.48 -2.79
CA ILE A 138 -9.82 8.28 -3.04
C ILE A 138 -9.21 7.58 -1.83
N LYS A 139 -8.66 6.39 -2.05
CA LYS A 139 -7.94 5.66 -1.00
C LYS A 139 -6.56 6.27 -0.85
N THR A 140 -6.17 6.55 0.39
CA THR A 140 -4.85 7.11 0.69
C THR A 140 -4.21 6.38 1.85
N TYR A 141 -2.88 6.25 1.78
CA TYR A 141 -2.06 5.75 2.88
C TYR A 141 -0.77 6.56 2.94
N GLY A 142 -0.31 6.89 4.14
CA GLY A 142 0.91 7.63 4.35
C GLY A 142 1.89 6.89 5.26
N VAL A 143 3.15 6.86 4.86
CA VAL A 143 4.24 6.30 5.68
C VAL A 143 5.42 7.26 5.69
N GLN A 144 5.90 7.57 6.89
CA GLN A 144 7.16 8.26 7.10
C GLN A 144 8.28 7.23 7.35
N CYS A 145 9.33 7.30 6.52
CA CYS A 145 10.52 6.45 6.62
C CYS A 145 11.73 7.35 6.83
N GLY A 146 12.19 7.46 8.08
CA GLY A 146 13.27 8.39 8.45
C GLY A 146 12.94 9.83 8.08
N ASN A 147 13.71 10.40 7.14
CA ASN A 147 13.54 11.79 6.66
C ASN A 147 12.68 11.91 5.39
N LYS A 148 12.12 10.81 4.87
CA LYS A 148 11.24 10.80 3.70
C LYS A 148 9.81 10.49 4.11
N VAL A 149 8.86 11.01 3.34
CA VAL A 149 7.45 10.64 3.45
C VAL A 149 6.99 10.10 2.10
N PHE A 150 6.23 9.02 2.15
CA PHE A 150 5.60 8.36 1.02
C PHE A 150 4.09 8.41 1.21
N VAL A 151 3.37 8.78 0.17
CA VAL A 151 1.91 8.83 0.17
C VAL A 151 1.39 8.07 -1.03
N TYR A 152 0.69 6.98 -0.80
CA TYR A 152 -0.06 6.28 -1.82
C TYR A 152 -1.45 6.92 -1.98
N ALA A 153 -1.89 7.10 -3.21
CA ALA A 153 -3.25 7.52 -3.53
C ALA A 153 -3.81 6.68 -4.69
N TYR A 154 -5.03 6.17 -4.53
CA TYR A 154 -5.73 5.40 -5.55
C TYR A 154 -7.11 5.98 -5.83
N ASN A 155 -7.38 6.26 -7.11
CA ASN A 155 -8.69 6.63 -7.61
C ASN A 155 -9.42 5.39 -8.14
N PRO A 156 -10.45 4.88 -7.43
CA PRO A 156 -11.24 3.74 -7.90
C PRO A 156 -12.27 4.14 -8.98
N GLU A 157 -12.51 5.44 -9.18
CA GLU A 157 -13.59 5.92 -10.04
C GLU A 157 -13.31 5.65 -11.53
N ASN A 158 -14.40 5.59 -12.30
CA ASN A 158 -14.36 5.47 -13.76
C ASN A 158 -14.03 6.80 -14.47
N THR A 159 -13.84 7.88 -13.71
CA THR A 159 -13.51 9.22 -14.19
C THR A 159 -12.27 9.77 -13.48
N ALA A 160 -11.55 10.65 -14.17
CA ALA A 160 -10.45 11.38 -13.55
C ALA A 160 -11.00 12.32 -12.48
N GLN A 161 -10.24 12.51 -11.40
CA GLN A 161 -10.62 13.33 -10.26
C GLN A 161 -9.56 14.41 -10.04
N LYS A 162 -10.00 15.64 -9.81
CA LYS A 162 -9.12 16.71 -9.34
C LYS A 162 -9.14 16.73 -7.82
N VAL A 163 -8.03 16.36 -7.19
CA VAL A 163 -7.95 16.03 -5.77
C VAL A 163 -6.91 16.91 -5.07
N ASP A 164 -7.25 17.35 -3.87
CA ASP A 164 -6.29 17.90 -2.92
C ASP A 164 -5.94 16.82 -1.89
N PHE A 165 -4.66 16.68 -1.57
CA PHE A 165 -4.18 15.82 -0.48
C PHE A 165 -3.61 16.67 0.65
N THR A 166 -4.03 16.40 1.88
CA THR A 166 -3.47 16.98 3.10
C THR A 166 -2.69 15.92 3.84
N ILE A 167 -1.40 16.15 4.05
CA ILE A 167 -0.47 15.21 4.66
C ILE A 167 -0.08 15.76 6.03
N GLU A 168 -0.35 15.00 7.08
CA GLU A 168 0.08 15.33 8.44
C GLU A 168 1.43 14.66 8.73
N GLY A 169 2.46 15.45 9.06
CA GLY A 169 3.77 14.87 9.35
C GLY A 169 4.86 15.90 9.60
N ASN A 170 5.91 15.47 10.29
CA ASN A 170 7.08 16.30 10.59
C ASN A 170 8.03 16.32 9.38
N LEU A 171 7.61 16.99 8.31
CA LEU A 171 8.43 17.21 7.12
C LEU A 171 9.39 18.39 7.36
N LYS A 172 10.67 18.22 6.99
CA LYS A 172 11.66 19.32 7.02
C LYS A 172 11.22 20.43 6.07
N SER A 173 11.61 21.68 6.32
CA SER A 173 11.14 22.84 5.57
C SER A 173 11.48 22.85 4.07
N ASN A 174 12.55 22.18 3.63
CA ASN A 174 12.92 22.05 2.22
C ASN A 174 12.79 20.60 1.74
N PHE A 175 11.79 20.37 0.91
CA PHE A 175 11.58 19.11 0.21
C PHE A 175 11.11 19.36 -1.22
N GLU A 176 11.39 18.39 -2.08
CA GLU A 176 10.80 18.23 -3.41
C GLU A 176 9.80 17.09 -3.36
N VAL A 177 8.78 17.15 -4.21
CA VAL A 177 7.77 16.09 -4.32
C VAL A 177 7.76 15.51 -5.72
N LEU A 178 7.97 14.20 -5.79
CA LEU A 178 7.84 13.42 -7.02
C LEU A 178 6.56 12.59 -6.95
N ALA A 179 5.82 12.53 -8.05
CA ALA A 179 4.74 11.59 -8.26
C ALA A 179 5.26 10.41 -9.09
N TYR A 180 5.24 9.22 -8.52
CA TYR A 180 5.54 7.97 -9.18
C TYR A 180 4.24 7.33 -9.66
N ASP A 181 4.05 7.27 -10.97
CA ASP A 181 2.90 6.60 -11.58
C ASP A 181 3.08 5.09 -11.44
N CYS A 182 2.20 4.45 -10.66
CA CYS A 182 2.39 3.05 -10.27
C CYS A 182 2.29 2.09 -11.45
N GLU A 183 1.57 2.45 -12.51
CA GLU A 183 1.40 1.60 -13.68
C GLU A 183 2.55 1.75 -14.67
N SER A 184 3.02 2.97 -14.96
CA SER A 184 4.11 3.19 -15.93
C SER A 184 5.51 3.14 -15.30
N GLY A 185 5.62 3.33 -13.99
CA GLY A 185 6.89 3.47 -13.29
C GLY A 185 7.61 4.79 -13.55
N ILE A 186 6.92 5.79 -14.09
CA ILE A 186 7.51 7.09 -14.46
C ILE A 186 7.33 8.11 -13.34
N TYR A 187 8.38 8.88 -13.08
CA TYR A 187 8.37 10.00 -12.15
C TYR A 187 7.96 11.31 -12.81
N LYS A 188 7.19 12.13 -12.09
CA LYS A 188 6.81 13.50 -12.47
C LYS A 188 7.02 14.45 -11.29
N ASN A 189 7.49 15.66 -11.55
CA ASN A 189 7.56 16.70 -10.52
C ASN A 189 6.16 17.21 -10.15
N VAL A 190 5.94 17.48 -8.86
CA VAL A 190 4.70 18.06 -8.35
C VAL A 190 4.96 19.53 -7.97
N SER A 191 4.32 20.47 -8.66
CA SER A 191 4.62 21.91 -8.56
C SER A 191 3.70 22.71 -7.62
N PHE A 192 2.56 22.14 -7.20
CA PHE A 192 1.49 22.85 -6.46
C PHE A 192 1.42 22.43 -4.98
N VAL A 193 2.59 22.37 -4.34
CA VAL A 193 2.70 21.97 -2.94
C VAL A 193 2.81 23.21 -2.05
N SER A 194 1.89 23.35 -1.10
CA SER A 194 1.98 24.40 -0.07
C SER A 194 2.49 23.84 1.24
N LYS A 195 3.29 24.66 1.95
CA LYS A 195 3.94 24.30 3.20
C LYS A 195 3.30 25.03 4.37
N ALA A 196 2.79 24.27 5.34
CA ALA A 196 2.52 24.76 6.69
C ALA A 196 3.40 24.03 7.70
N ALA A 197 3.55 24.57 8.91
CA ALA A 197 4.45 24.03 9.92
C ALA A 197 4.17 22.57 10.31
N VAL A 198 2.91 22.12 10.17
CA VAL A 198 2.46 20.77 10.62
C VAL A 198 1.79 19.96 9.50
N LYS A 199 1.29 20.64 8.46
CA LYS A 199 0.57 20.02 7.35
C LYS A 199 1.17 20.44 6.02
N GLN A 200 1.32 19.48 5.10
CA GLN A 200 1.66 19.77 3.72
C GLN A 200 0.43 19.51 2.84
N LYS A 201 0.27 20.28 1.77
CA LYS A 201 -0.86 20.11 0.87
C LYS A 201 -0.41 19.99 -0.57
N ILE A 202 -0.79 18.91 -1.24
CA ILE A 202 -0.74 18.78 -2.71
C ILE A 202 -2.09 19.26 -3.24
N SER A 203 -2.15 20.37 -3.98
CA SER A 203 -3.41 20.98 -4.41
C SER A 203 -3.72 20.79 -5.89
N GLY A 204 -4.90 20.27 -6.22
CA GLY A 204 -5.41 20.21 -7.59
C GLY A 204 -4.76 19.14 -8.46
N TRP A 205 -4.25 18.07 -7.85
CA TRP A 205 -3.69 16.93 -8.59
C TRP A 205 -4.77 16.27 -9.44
N ASN A 206 -4.48 16.05 -10.72
CA ASN A 206 -5.39 15.37 -11.62
C ASN A 206 -5.10 13.87 -11.61
N GLN A 207 -5.79 13.11 -10.77
CA GLN A 207 -5.66 11.67 -10.67
C GLN A 207 -6.49 11.01 -11.78
N ALA A 208 -5.86 10.20 -12.63
CA ALA A 208 -6.58 9.49 -13.69
C ALA A 208 -7.59 8.48 -13.11
N LYS A 209 -8.58 8.08 -13.91
CA LYS A 209 -9.53 7.01 -13.53
C LYS A 209 -8.81 5.70 -13.26
N LYS A 210 -9.31 4.88 -12.32
CA LYS A 210 -8.77 3.55 -11.98
C LYS A 210 -7.23 3.52 -11.88
N SER A 211 -6.62 4.54 -11.28
CA SER A 211 -5.18 4.71 -11.27
C SER A 211 -4.66 5.01 -9.88
N ASP A 212 -3.43 4.60 -9.65
CA ASP A 212 -2.67 4.82 -8.42
C ASP A 212 -1.36 5.56 -8.67
N VAL A 213 -0.99 6.36 -7.68
CA VAL A 213 0.23 7.15 -7.66
C VAL A 213 0.85 7.09 -6.27
N VAL A 214 2.18 7.09 -6.22
CA VAL A 214 2.93 7.33 -4.98
C VAL A 214 3.59 8.70 -5.04
N PHE A 215 3.21 9.59 -4.12
CA PHE A 215 3.95 10.84 -3.89
C PHE A 215 5.11 10.60 -2.93
N ILE A 216 6.30 11.04 -3.32
CA ILE A 216 7.54 10.89 -2.56
C ILE A 216 8.05 12.28 -2.20
N PHE A 217 8.05 12.58 -0.91
CA PHE A 217 8.58 13.81 -0.34
C PHE A 217 10.05 13.58 0.00
N ASN A 218 10.93 14.09 -0.85
CA ASN A 218 12.38 14.01 -0.69
C ASN A 218 12.87 15.26 0.03
N ALA A 219 13.54 15.11 1.18
CA ALA A 219 14.31 16.22 1.73
C ALA A 219 15.34 16.69 0.70
N ALA A 220 15.40 18.00 0.44
CA ALA A 220 16.40 18.55 -0.47
C ALA A 220 17.80 18.16 0.02
N LEU A 221 18.66 17.70 -0.91
CA LEU A 221 20.07 17.52 -0.61
C LEU A 221 20.65 18.90 -0.24
N LYS A 222 21.35 18.96 0.89
CA LYS A 222 22.07 20.16 1.31
C LYS A 222 23.25 20.43 0.40
#